data_AF-X1C8J2-F1
#
_entry.id   AF-X1C8J2-F1
#
_cell.length_a   1.000
_cell.length_b   1.000
_cell.length_c   1.000
_cell.angle_alpha   90.00
_cell.angle_beta   90.00
_cell.angle_gamma   90.00
#
_symmetry.space_group_name_H-M   'P 1'
#
loop_
_entity.id
_entity.type
_entity.pdbx_description
1 polymer ?
#
loop_
_entity_poly.entity_id
_entity_poly.type
_entity_poly.pdbx_seq_one_letter_code
_entity_poly.pdbx_strand_id
1 'polypeptide(L)' 'DPTCDENLEKTTGRGIMLMRAFMDTVEYNERGNQLRLVKHSP' A
#
# COMPACT_ATOMS: atom_id res chain seq x y z
N ASP A 1 -12.90 6.23 -3.72
CA ASP A 1 -11.72 5.90 -4.52
C ASP A 1 -10.54 6.73 -4.03
N PRO A 2 -9.43 6.12 -3.58
CA PRO A 2 -8.28 6.85 -3.04
C PRO A 2 -7.50 7.67 -4.08
N THR A 3 -7.83 7.54 -5.38
CA THR A 3 -7.20 8.29 -6.48
C THR A 3 -7.93 9.60 -6.84
N CYS A 4 -9.12 9.87 -6.29
CA CYS A 4 -9.81 11.14 -6.51
C CYS A 4 -9.13 12.30 -5.78
N ASP A 5 -9.14 13.51 -6.37
CA ASP A 5 -8.52 14.72 -5.81
C ASP A 5 -8.97 15.02 -4.36
N GLU A 6 -10.26 14.87 -4.08
CA GLU A 6 -10.85 15.06 -2.74
C GLU A 6 -10.33 14.07 -1.68
N ASN A 7 -9.74 12.95 -2.11
CA ASN A 7 -9.17 11.92 -1.24
C ASN A 7 -7.63 11.99 -1.19
N LEU A 8 -6.99 12.84 -2.00
CA LEU A 8 -5.54 13.08 -1.99
C LEU A 8 -5.06 13.74 -0.69
N GLU A 9 -5.93 14.42 0.06
CA GLU A 9 -5.56 15.04 1.34
C GLU A 9 -5.95 14.20 2.57
N LYS A 10 -6.78 13.17 2.42
CA LYS A 10 -7.27 12.35 3.55
C LYS A 10 -6.17 11.45 4.10
N THR A 11 -5.80 11.61 5.36
CA THR A 11 -4.68 10.86 5.99
C THR A 11 -4.95 9.36 6.22
N THR A 12 -6.17 8.90 5.96
CA THR A 12 -6.61 7.51 6.19
C THR A 12 -6.92 6.78 4.87
N GLY A 13 -6.94 5.45 4.90
CA GLY A 13 -7.39 4.62 3.77
C GLY A 13 -6.41 4.45 2.60
N ARG A 14 -5.21 5.05 2.69
CA ARG A 14 -4.21 4.99 1.61
C ARG A 14 -3.05 4.05 1.84
N GLY A 15 -2.92 3.46 3.03
CA GLY A 15 -1.78 2.59 3.39
C GLY A 15 -1.49 1.50 2.35
N ILE A 16 -2.49 0.68 2.00
CA ILE A 16 -2.33 -0.39 1.00
C ILE A 16 -2.04 0.16 -0.40
N MET A 17 -2.67 1.28 -0.78
CA MET A 17 -2.41 1.92 -2.07
C MET A 17 -0.96 2.37 -2.16
N LEU A 18 -0.46 3.07 -1.12
CA LEU A 18 0.92 3.56 -1.07
C LEU A 18 1.91 2.39 -1.07
N MET A 19 1.65 1.34 -0.29
CA MET A 19 2.48 0.13 -0.29
C MET A 19 2.58 -0.48 -1.69
N ARG A 20 1.45 -0.62 -2.40
CA ARG A 20 1.43 -1.13 -3.78
C ARG A 20 2.09 -0.21 -4.80
N ALA A 21 2.13 1.10 -4.54
CA ALA A 21 2.72 2.08 -5.44
C ALA A 21 4.25 2.19 -5.29
N PHE A 22 4.80 1.94 -4.10
CA PHE A 22 6.21 2.22 -3.77
C PHE A 22 7.10 0.99 -3.56
N MET A 23 6.49 -0.18 -3.36
CA MET A 23 7.19 -1.45 -3.11
C MET A 23 7.12 -2.33 -4.36
N ASP A 24 8.15 -3.16 -4.57
CA ASP A 24 8.17 -4.10 -5.70
C ASP A 24 7.30 -5.33 -5.43
N THR A 25 7.16 -5.72 -4.17
CA THR A 25 6.31 -6.84 -3.77
C THR A 25 5.55 -6.52 -2.49
N VAL A 26 4.27 -6.90 -2.47
CA VAL A 26 3.35 -6.76 -1.34
C VAL A 26 2.57 -8.06 -1.19
N GLU A 27 2.89 -8.84 -0.15
CA GLU A 27 2.28 -10.15 0.11
C GLU A 27 1.54 -10.14 1.45
N TYR A 28 0.36 -10.76 1.46
CA TYR A 28 -0.41 -11.01 2.67
C TYR A 28 -0.12 -12.41 3.18
N ASN A 29 -0.12 -12.62 4.50
CA ASN A 29 -0.22 -13.97 5.04
C ASN A 29 -1.62 -14.55 4.77
N GLU A 30 -1.79 -15.87 4.96
CA GLU A 30 -3.06 -16.55 4.69
C GLU A 30 -4.26 -15.95 5.45
N ARG A 31 -4.02 -15.46 6.68
CA ARG A 31 -5.04 -14.83 7.51
C ARG A 31 -5.38 -13.38 7.10
N GLY A 32 -4.53 -12.74 6.28
CA GLY A 32 -4.70 -11.36 5.83
C GLY A 32 -4.40 -10.28 6.88
N ASN A 33 -3.79 -10.63 8.01
CA ASN A 33 -3.50 -9.69 9.11
C ASN A 33 -2.02 -9.29 9.22
N GLN A 34 -1.17 -9.83 8.35
CA GLN A 34 0.24 -9.47 8.25
C GLN A 34 0.61 -9.21 6.78
N LEU A 35 1.48 -8.23 6.59
CA LEU A 35 2.03 -7.85 5.29
C LEU A 35 3.54 -8.07 5.27
N ARG A 36 4.04 -8.60 4.15
CA ARG A 36 5.45 -8.58 3.79
C ARG A 36 5.64 -7.61 2.62
N LEU A 37 6.54 -6.64 2.79
CA LEU A 37 6.87 -5.65 1.78
C LEU A 37 8.33 -5.83 1.37
N VAL A 38 8.61 -5.87 0.07
CA VAL A 38 9.97 -5.98 -0.47
C VAL A 38 10.24 -4.83 -1.43
N LYS A 39 11.40 -4.20 -1.29
CA LYS A 39 11.91 -3.18 -2.20
C LYS A 39 13.36 -3.49 -2.54
N HIS A 40 13.65 -3.62 -3.82
CA HIS A 40 14.97 -3.83 -4.39
C HIS A 40 15.58 -2.47 -4.69
N SER A 41 16.61 -2.11 -3.94
CA SER A 41 17.47 -0.99 -4.29
C SER A 41 18.66 -1.51 -5.11
N PRO A 42 19.07 -0.82 -6.18
CA PRO A 42 20.31 -1.13 -6.88
C PRO A 42 21.55 -0.90 -6.00
#